data_AF-A0A7W1MZJ7-F1
#
_entry.id   AF-A0A7W1MZJ7-F1
#
_cell.length_a   1.000
_cell.length_b   1.000
_cell.length_c   1.000
_cell.angle_alpha   90.00
_cell.angle_beta   90.00
_cell.angle_gamma   90.00
#
_symmetry.space_group_name_H-M   'P 1'
#
loop_
_entity.id
_entity.type
_entity.pdbx_description
1 polymer ?
#
loop_
_entity_poly.entity_id
_entity_poly.type
_entity_poly.pdbx_seq_one_letter_code
_entity_poly.pdbx_strand_id
1 'polypeptide(L)'
;MNSLSVTLPRRPLTLLVGLVALFVAMLGPASSAFAACAGTASVPTTASAAQGATLCLVNDERRSRGLSPLRSNGVLATAAERHARDMAAKHYFAHNSQDGRSFLDRIK
;
A
#
# COMPACT_ATOMS: atom_id res chain seq x y z
N MET A 1 80.36 9.39 -11.65
CA MET A 1 79.80 8.69 -10.47
C MET A 1 78.55 9.47 -10.07
N ASN A 2 77.30 9.06 -10.23
CA ASN A 2 76.68 7.77 -10.53
C ASN A 2 75.41 8.02 -11.37
N SER A 3 75.21 7.19 -12.37
CA SER A 3 73.97 7.07 -13.13
C SER A 3 72.94 6.32 -12.28
N LEU A 4 71.75 6.88 -12.08
CA LEU A 4 70.61 6.15 -11.53
C LEU A 4 69.45 6.23 -12.52
N SER A 5 69.42 5.25 -13.42
CA SER A 5 68.28 4.96 -14.29
C SER A 5 67.14 4.45 -13.43
N VAL A 6 66.11 5.27 -13.21
CA VAL A 6 64.87 4.84 -12.54
C VAL A 6 63.99 4.14 -13.57
N THR A 7 63.96 2.82 -13.52
CA THR A 7 63.02 1.98 -14.27
C THR A 7 61.69 1.90 -13.51
N LEU A 8 60.67 2.65 -13.95
CA LEU A 8 59.31 2.46 -13.46
C LEU A 8 58.68 1.19 -14.08
N PRO A 9 58.15 0.24 -13.28
CA PRO A 9 57.42 -0.89 -13.82
C PRO A 9 56.04 -0.43 -14.35
N ARG A 10 55.77 -0.70 -15.63
CA ARG A 10 54.44 -0.55 -16.24
C ARG A 10 53.51 -1.60 -15.64
N ARG A 11 52.60 -1.18 -14.75
CA ARG A 11 51.52 -2.06 -14.26
C ARG A 11 50.39 -2.09 -15.30
N PRO A 12 49.89 -3.28 -15.70
CA PRO A 12 48.83 -3.39 -16.69
C PRO A 12 47.51 -2.81 -16.14
N LEU A 13 46.93 -1.90 -16.92
CA LEU A 13 45.70 -1.15 -16.66
C LEU A 13 44.42 -2.02 -16.77
N THR A 14 44.47 -3.28 -16.34
CA THR A 14 43.32 -4.21 -16.45
C THR A 14 42.59 -4.44 -15.14
N LEU A 15 43.10 -3.95 -14.00
CA LEU A 15 42.53 -4.19 -12.67
C LEU A 15 41.46 -3.19 -12.22
N LEU A 16 41.19 -2.12 -13.00
CA LEU A 16 40.20 -1.09 -12.64
C LEU A 16 38.82 -1.28 -13.30
N VAL A 17 38.69 -2.16 -14.30
CA VAL A 17 37.39 -2.43 -14.96
C VAL A 17 36.56 -3.47 -14.20
N GLY A 18 37.19 -4.37 -13.45
CA GLY A 18 36.49 -5.43 -12.71
C GLY A 18 35.68 -4.94 -11.50
N LEU A 19 36.01 -3.77 -10.93
CA LEU A 19 35.39 -3.29 -9.69
C LEU A 19 34.15 -2.42 -9.92
N VAL A 20 33.97 -1.87 -11.13
CA VAL A 20 32.76 -1.10 -11.51
C VAL A 20 31.61 -2.02 -11.90
N ALA A 21 31.90 -3.20 -12.48
CA ALA A 21 30.88 -4.16 -12.88
C ALA A 21 30.14 -4.83 -11.69
N LEU A 22 30.74 -4.82 -10.49
CA LEU A 22 30.12 -5.39 -9.28
C LEU A 22 29.17 -4.42 -8.57
N PHE A 23 29.20 -3.12 -8.90
CA PHE A 23 28.31 -2.12 -8.28
C PHE A 23 27.02 -1.87 -9.08
N VAL A 24 26.96 -2.29 -10.34
CA VAL A 24 25.79 -2.10 -11.23
C VAL A 24 24.73 -3.20 -11.06
N ALA A 25 24.99 -4.25 -10.26
CA ALA A 25 24.03 -5.33 -10.01
C ALA A 25 23.03 -5.05 -8.86
N MET A 26 23.13 -3.88 -8.20
CA MET A 26 22.21 -3.47 -7.11
C MET A 26 21.10 -2.51 -7.55
N LEU A 27 20.93 -2.28 -8.85
CA LEU A 27 19.72 -1.65 -9.41
C LEU A 27 18.74 -2.75 -9.85
N GLY A 28 18.31 -3.59 -8.90
CA GLY A 28 17.07 -4.34 -9.08
C GLY A 28 15.90 -3.35 -9.16
N PRO A 29 14.87 -3.58 -9.99
CA PRO A 29 13.70 -2.72 -9.97
C PRO A 29 13.15 -2.75 -8.54
N ALA A 30 13.12 -1.58 -7.89
CA ALA A 30 12.31 -1.39 -6.70
C ALA A 30 10.91 -1.81 -7.11
N SER A 31 10.48 -2.97 -6.63
CA SER A 31 9.12 -3.43 -6.86
C SER A 31 8.26 -2.38 -6.18
N SER A 32 7.64 -1.49 -6.96
CA SER A 32 6.55 -0.65 -6.50
C SER A 32 5.38 -1.57 -6.18
N ALA A 33 5.49 -2.27 -5.05
CA ALA A 33 4.45 -3.11 -4.49
C ALA A 33 3.38 -2.27 -3.77
N PHE A 34 3.38 -0.95 -3.98
CA PHE A 34 2.17 -0.18 -3.81
C PHE A 34 1.31 -0.37 -5.06
N ALA A 35 0.62 -1.50 -5.11
CA ALA A 35 -0.75 -1.47 -5.61
C ALA A 35 -1.53 -0.56 -4.65
N ALA A 36 -1.28 0.74 -4.75
CA ALA A 36 -1.93 1.76 -3.96
C ALA A 36 -3.42 1.56 -4.18
N CYS A 37 -4.16 1.47 -3.08
CA CYS A 37 -5.59 1.25 -3.12
C CYS A 37 -6.22 2.20 -4.13
N ALA A 38 -6.71 1.65 -5.24
CA ALA A 38 -7.27 2.43 -6.34
C ALA A 38 -8.40 3.31 -5.79
N GLY A 39 -8.40 4.59 -6.13
CA GLY A 39 -9.40 5.54 -5.64
C GLY A 39 -9.08 6.21 -4.29
N THR A 40 -7.86 6.08 -3.76
CA THR A 40 -7.42 6.84 -2.56
C THR A 40 -6.95 8.26 -2.87
N ALA A 41 -6.62 8.55 -4.13
CA ALA A 41 -6.16 9.86 -4.59
C ALA A 41 -7.29 10.81 -5.01
N SER A 42 -8.56 10.36 -4.95
CA SER A 42 -9.72 11.13 -5.38
C SER A 42 -10.92 10.87 -4.47
N VAL A 43 -11.84 11.84 -4.42
CA VAL A 43 -13.11 11.66 -3.69
C VAL A 43 -13.93 10.58 -4.41
N PRO A 44 -14.34 9.49 -3.74
CA PRO A 44 -15.14 8.46 -4.36
C PRO A 44 -16.50 9.04 -4.77
N THR A 45 -16.89 8.82 -6.02
CA THR A 45 -18.17 9.30 -6.58
C THR A 45 -19.32 8.33 -6.36
N THR A 46 -19.03 7.11 -5.91
CA THR A 46 -20.01 6.07 -5.60
C THR A 46 -19.74 5.43 -4.24
N ALA A 47 -20.79 4.91 -3.59
CA ALA A 47 -20.66 4.20 -2.33
C ALA A 47 -19.78 2.94 -2.48
N SER A 48 -19.90 2.24 -3.61
CA SER A 48 -19.08 1.05 -3.90
C SER A 48 -17.59 1.36 -4.07
N ALA A 49 -17.24 2.49 -4.70
CA ALA A 49 -15.86 2.95 -4.80
C ALA A 49 -15.29 3.29 -3.41
N ALA A 50 -16.06 4.00 -2.58
CA ALA A 50 -15.66 4.31 -1.21
C ALA A 50 -15.44 3.04 -0.37
N GLN A 51 -16.35 2.06 -0.45
CA GLN A 51 -16.24 0.77 0.24
C GLN A 51 -14.99 -0.01 -0.19
N GLY A 52 -14.73 -0.09 -1.51
CA GLY A 52 -13.56 -0.79 -2.05
C GLY A 52 -12.24 -0.16 -1.61
N ALA A 53 -12.12 1.16 -1.71
CA ALA A 53 -10.94 1.89 -1.26
C ALA A 53 -10.70 1.72 0.25
N THR A 54 -11.77 1.80 1.06
CA THR A 54 -11.71 1.61 2.51
C THR A 54 -11.23 0.20 2.88
N LEU A 55 -11.81 -0.84 2.27
CA LEU A 55 -11.41 -2.23 2.53
C LEU A 55 -9.94 -2.46 2.16
N CYS A 56 -9.50 -1.91 1.03
CA CYS A 56 -8.11 -2.02 0.62
C CYS A 56 -7.17 -1.36 1.63
N LEU A 57 -7.45 -0.13 2.07
CA LEU A 57 -6.62 0.58 3.05
C LEU A 57 -6.55 -0.15 4.38
N VAL A 58 -7.69 -0.67 4.87
CA VAL A 58 -7.73 -1.46 6.10
C VAL A 58 -6.90 -2.73 5.95
N ASN A 59 -6.99 -3.41 4.80
CA ASN A 59 -6.20 -4.62 4.55
C ASN A 59 -4.70 -4.33 4.39
N ASP A 60 -4.34 -3.16 3.87
CA ASP A 60 -2.96 -2.72 3.80
C ASP A 60 -2.35 -2.60 5.20
N GLU A 61 -3.08 -1.94 6.10
CA GLU A 61 -2.67 -1.81 7.50
C GLU A 61 -2.69 -3.15 8.26
N ARG A 62 -3.59 -4.07 7.90
CA ARG A 62 -3.56 -5.43 8.46
C ARG A 62 -2.30 -6.18 8.04
N ARG A 63 -1.93 -6.09 6.75
CA ARG A 63 -0.72 -6.73 6.21
C ARG A 63 0.55 -6.14 6.81
N SER A 64 0.61 -4.81 7.02
CA SER A 64 1.75 -4.15 7.68
C SER A 64 2.00 -4.70 9.09
N ARG A 65 0.95 -5.22 9.74
CA ARG A 65 0.98 -5.85 11.07
C ARG A 65 1.03 -7.38 11.04
N GLY A 66 1.22 -8.01 9.88
CA GLY A 66 1.26 -9.48 9.75
C GLY A 66 -0.08 -10.18 9.93
N LEU A 67 -1.20 -9.46 9.84
CA LEU A 67 -2.55 -10.01 9.97
C LEU A 67 -3.12 -10.41 8.61
N SER A 68 -3.90 -11.49 8.58
CA SER A 68 -4.61 -11.91 7.37
C SER A 68 -5.60 -10.84 6.88
N PRO A 69 -5.74 -10.64 5.56
CA PRO A 69 -6.67 -9.66 5.02
C PRO A 69 -8.13 -10.06 5.28
N LEU A 70 -8.99 -9.06 5.46
CA LEU A 70 -10.44 -9.20 5.47
C LEU A 70 -10.96 -9.40 4.05
N ARG A 71 -12.11 -10.07 3.92
CA ARG A 71 -12.85 -10.19 2.66
C ARG A 71 -14.10 -9.33 2.71
N SER A 72 -14.52 -8.81 1.57
CA SER A 72 -15.82 -8.17 1.43
C SER A 72 -16.94 -9.19 1.72
N ASN A 73 -18.03 -8.71 2.32
CA ASN A 73 -19.24 -9.48 2.56
C ASN A 73 -20.44 -8.64 2.14
N GLY A 74 -21.24 -9.14 1.20
CA GLY A 74 -22.36 -8.38 0.61
C GLY A 74 -23.47 -8.04 1.61
N VAL A 75 -23.74 -8.91 2.58
CA VAL A 75 -24.73 -8.66 3.64
C VAL A 75 -24.26 -7.51 4.53
N LEU A 76 -22.99 -7.54 4.97
CA LEU A 76 -22.41 -6.46 5.78
C LEU A 76 -22.33 -5.15 5.02
N ALA A 77 -21.96 -5.18 3.74
CA ALA A 77 -21.90 -3.99 2.89
C ALA A 77 -23.29 -3.35 2.75
N THR A 78 -24.32 -4.16 2.49
CA THR A 78 -25.71 -3.70 2.36
C THR A 78 -26.22 -3.10 3.68
N ALA A 79 -25.95 -3.75 4.81
CA ALA A 79 -26.36 -3.26 6.12
C ALA A 79 -25.69 -1.91 6.45
N ALA A 80 -24.38 -1.78 6.18
CA ALA A 80 -23.63 -0.55 6.39
C ALA A 80 -24.13 0.60 5.50
N GLU A 81 -24.37 0.33 4.22
CA GLU A 81 -24.88 1.34 3.28
C GLU A 81 -26.26 1.83 3.67
N ARG A 82 -27.18 0.93 4.04
CA ARG A 82 -28.52 1.31 4.51
C ARG A 82 -28.45 2.17 5.77
N HIS A 83 -27.58 1.84 6.73
CA HIS A 83 -27.40 2.63 7.94
C HIS A 83 -26.81 4.02 7.65
N ALA A 84 -25.82 4.10 6.76
CA ALA A 84 -25.26 5.39 6.33
C ALA A 84 -26.31 6.28 5.67
N ARG A 85 -27.17 5.71 4.81
CA ARG A 85 -28.29 6.45 4.20
C ARG A 85 -29.33 6.89 5.24
N ASP A 86 -29.65 6.04 6.21
CA ASP A 86 -30.59 6.37 7.30
C ASP A 86 -30.07 7.53 8.16
N MET A 87 -28.78 7.49 8.54
CA MET A 87 -28.09 8.57 9.25
C MET A 87 -28.12 9.89 8.49
N ALA A 88 -27.81 9.86 7.19
CA ALA A 88 -27.84 11.05 6.34
C ALA A 88 -29.26 11.61 6.20
N ALA A 89 -30.27 10.76 5.99
CA ALA A 89 -31.66 11.17 5.77
C ALA A 89 -32.33 11.71 7.03
N LYS A 90 -31.93 11.24 8.22
CA LYS A 90 -32.51 11.62 9.52
C LYS A 90 -31.60 12.53 10.35
N HIS A 91 -30.53 13.06 9.74
CA HIS A 91 -29.61 14.03 10.34
C HIS A 91 -29.02 13.60 11.69
N TYR A 92 -28.54 12.36 11.80
CA TYR A 92 -27.89 11.86 13.01
C TYR A 92 -26.63 11.05 12.71
N PHE A 93 -25.76 10.90 13.70
CA PHE A 93 -24.57 10.06 13.63
C PHE A 93 -24.47 9.20 14.89
N ALA A 94 -24.79 7.91 14.77
CA ALA A 94 -24.77 6.98 15.90
C ALA A 94 -24.60 5.53 15.43
N HIS A 95 -24.14 4.67 16.34
CA HIS A 95 -24.05 3.23 16.09
C HIS A 95 -25.42 2.55 16.03
N ASN A 96 -26.35 2.98 16.88
CA ASN A 96 -27.72 2.48 16.90
C ASN A 96 -28.60 3.38 16.03
N SER A 97 -29.59 2.77 15.38
CA SER A 97 -30.61 3.51 14.65
C SER A 97 -31.53 4.24 15.64
N GLN A 98 -32.14 5.34 15.21
CA GLN A 98 -33.08 6.11 16.06
C GLN A 98 -34.30 5.28 16.52
N ASP A 99 -34.64 4.22 15.79
CA ASP A 99 -35.67 3.25 16.16
C ASP A 99 -35.18 2.15 17.12
N GLY A 100 -33.97 2.30 17.66
CA GLY A 100 -33.39 1.41 18.67
C GLY A 100 -32.63 0.21 18.12
N ARG A 101 -32.66 -0.07 16.81
CA ARG A 101 -31.95 -1.21 16.23
C ARG A 101 -30.43 -1.06 16.37
N SER A 102 -29.77 -2.11 16.84
CA SER A 102 -28.32 -2.22 16.90
C SER A 102 -27.71 -2.61 15.55
N PHE A 103 -26.38 -2.60 15.46
CA PHE A 103 -25.70 -3.08 14.24
C PHE A 103 -25.98 -4.57 13.97
N LEU A 104 -26.15 -5.39 15.02
CA LEU A 104 -26.49 -6.81 14.88
C LEU A 104 -27.88 -6.99 14.27
N ASP A 105 -28.86 -6.18 14.70
CA ASP A 105 -30.24 -6.25 14.19
C ASP A 105 -30.35 -5.92 12.70
N ARG A 106 -29.37 -5.19 12.16
CA ARG A 106 -29.29 -4.78 10.75
C ARG A 106 -28.57 -5.79 9.86
N ILE A 107 -27.84 -6.74 10.42
CA ILE A 107 -27.14 -7.80 9.68
C ILE A 107 -28.13 -8.97 9.50
N LYS A 108 -28.81 -9.01 8.35
CA LYS A 108 -29.79 -10.04 7.98
C LYS A 108 -29.64 -10.42 6.52
#